data_AF-A0A6F9E9J0-F1
#
_entry.id   AF-A0A6F9E9J0-F1
#
_cell.length_a   1.000
_cell.length_b   1.000
_cell.length_c   1.000
_cell.angle_alpha   90.00
_cell.angle_beta   90.00
_cell.angle_gamma   90.00
#
_symmetry.space_group_name_H-M   'P 1'
#
loop_
_entity.id
_entity.type
_entity.pdbx_description
1 polymer ?
#
loop_
_entity_poly.entity_id
_entity_poly.type
_entity_poly.pdbx_seq_one_letter_code
_entity_poly.pdbx_strand_id
1 'polypeptide(L)'
;MSQSGDPTGVGAVARLLQESAMAIPVYLLAWYKEIGMYDQELALILHLVYMKERENTIFPTYAELARRMTATEDEIAGMVQRLIGHGLLDLQHRLDEHTGTWQDSYDLSPLFMRLARLWLERHVEQLPRPWATADVASRLFRLFEEEFGRPLSAIEIEQLIQWIDQDAYPEWMIQEALREAVLSGTLSLRYIDRILLEWQKKNIRSPRELHLHRQQFQQRRRPGREGAKTARKAEPGFVPGEDSNQSKYEAFYKLYKRDTHDSTPQG
;
A
#
# COMPACT_ATOMS: atom_id res chain seq x y z
N MET A 1 -32.52 -31.41 -47.95
CA MET A 1 -33.48 -30.68 -47.09
C MET A 1 -32.86 -29.34 -46.77
N SER A 2 -33.60 -28.29 -47.07
CA SER A 2 -33.12 -26.95 -47.38
C SER A 2 -32.45 -26.25 -46.21
N GLN A 3 -31.23 -25.74 -46.44
CA GLN A 3 -30.71 -24.61 -45.68
C GLN A 3 -31.63 -23.42 -45.97
N SER A 4 -32.52 -23.11 -45.04
CA SER A 4 -33.21 -21.82 -44.98
C SER A 4 -32.16 -20.76 -44.63
N GLY A 5 -31.40 -20.32 -45.63
CA GLY A 5 -30.50 -19.19 -45.50
C GLY A 5 -31.31 -17.95 -45.14
N ASP A 6 -30.90 -17.25 -44.08
CA ASP A 6 -31.52 -16.00 -43.64
C ASP A 6 -31.54 -14.99 -44.81
N PRO A 7 -32.72 -14.72 -45.41
CA PRO A 7 -32.84 -13.90 -46.61
C PRO A 7 -32.63 -12.41 -46.33
N THR A 8 -32.60 -12.00 -45.06
CA THR A 8 -32.49 -10.60 -44.64
C THR A 8 -31.07 -10.20 -44.24
N GLY A 9 -30.18 -11.18 -44.02
CA GLY A 9 -28.83 -10.95 -43.48
C GLY A 9 -28.82 -10.48 -42.02
N VAL A 10 -29.97 -10.32 -41.37
CA VAL A 10 -30.12 -9.81 -40.00
C VAL A 10 -29.42 -10.73 -39.00
N GLY A 11 -29.47 -12.04 -39.20
CA GLY A 11 -28.78 -13.03 -38.39
C GLY A 11 -27.26 -12.99 -38.56
N ALA A 12 -26.74 -12.62 -39.74
CA ALA A 12 -25.31 -12.39 -39.93
C ALA A 12 -24.86 -11.11 -39.22
N VAL A 13 -25.63 -10.03 -39.36
CA VAL A 13 -25.36 -8.76 -38.66
C VAL A 13 -25.49 -8.91 -37.14
N ALA A 14 -26.48 -9.65 -36.64
CA ALA A 14 -26.65 -9.90 -35.21
C ALA A 14 -25.44 -10.63 -34.61
N ARG A 15 -24.86 -11.61 -35.33
CA ARG A 15 -23.62 -12.28 -34.88
C ARG A 15 -22.44 -11.32 -34.85
N LEU A 16 -22.28 -10.50 -35.90
CA LEU A 16 -21.24 -9.46 -35.94
C LEU A 16 -21.38 -8.48 -34.76
N LEU A 17 -22.61 -8.07 -34.42
CA LEU A 17 -22.88 -7.19 -33.28
C LEU A 17 -22.63 -7.89 -31.94
N GLN A 18 -22.93 -9.19 -31.82
CA GLN A 18 -22.62 -9.98 -30.62
C GLN A 18 -21.10 -10.14 -30.41
N GLU A 19 -20.34 -10.20 -31.49
CA GLU A 19 -18.86 -10.20 -31.45
C GLU A 19 -18.27 -8.82 -31.15
N SER A 20 -19.07 -7.75 -31.26
CA SER A 20 -18.69 -6.39 -30.86
C SER A 20 -18.73 -6.23 -29.34
N ALA A 21 -17.69 -6.73 -28.67
CA ALA A 21 -17.56 -6.65 -27.22
C ALA A 21 -16.72 -5.44 -26.77
N MET A 22 -17.05 -4.92 -25.60
CA MET A 22 -16.21 -4.03 -24.80
C MET A 22 -15.84 -4.74 -23.51
N ALA A 23 -14.59 -4.58 -23.09
CA ALA A 23 -14.17 -5.02 -21.76
C ALA A 23 -14.68 -4.03 -20.72
N ILE A 24 -15.56 -4.50 -19.83
CA ILE A 24 -16.01 -3.74 -18.67
C ILE A 24 -15.45 -4.43 -17.42
N PRO A 25 -14.84 -3.69 -16.48
CA PRO A 25 -14.38 -4.27 -15.22
C PRO A 25 -15.53 -4.95 -14.47
N VAL A 26 -15.43 -6.26 -14.26
CA VAL A 26 -16.50 -7.06 -13.65
C VAL A 26 -16.91 -6.55 -12.27
N TYR A 27 -15.95 -5.98 -11.53
CA TYR A 27 -16.19 -5.41 -10.19
C TYR A 27 -17.04 -4.13 -10.21
N LEU A 28 -17.06 -3.40 -11.33
CA LEU A 28 -17.98 -2.28 -11.51
C LEU A 28 -19.43 -2.78 -11.48
N LEU A 29 -19.74 -3.81 -12.29
CA LEU A 29 -21.07 -4.41 -12.32
C LEU A 29 -21.42 -5.11 -11.00
N ALA A 30 -20.43 -5.72 -10.34
CA ALA A 30 -20.65 -6.40 -9.07
C ALA A 30 -21.02 -5.42 -7.94
N TRP A 31 -20.40 -4.22 -7.90
CA TRP A 31 -20.39 -3.39 -6.69
C TRP A 31 -20.81 -1.93 -6.87
N TYR A 32 -21.28 -1.50 -8.05
CA TYR A 32 -21.71 -0.11 -8.26
C TYR A 32 -22.77 0.33 -7.22
N LYS A 33 -23.72 -0.55 -6.89
CA LYS A 33 -24.74 -0.26 -5.86
C LYS A 33 -24.14 -0.04 -4.47
N GLU A 34 -23.10 -0.79 -4.12
CA GLU A 34 -22.45 -0.73 -2.80
C GLU A 34 -21.62 0.53 -2.63
N ILE A 35 -21.00 1.03 -3.71
CA ILE A 35 -20.33 2.34 -3.70
C ILE A 35 -21.29 3.53 -3.80
N GLY A 36 -22.62 3.28 -3.79
CA GLY A 36 -23.66 4.31 -3.79
C GLY A 36 -23.95 4.92 -5.16
N MET A 37 -23.73 4.15 -6.24
CA MET A 37 -24.07 4.54 -7.61
C MET A 37 -25.44 4.00 -8.02
N TYR A 38 -26.21 4.80 -8.76
CA TYR A 38 -27.51 4.41 -9.31
C TYR A 38 -27.38 3.76 -10.70
N ASP A 39 -28.42 3.03 -11.16
CA ASP A 39 -28.40 2.31 -12.44
C ASP A 39 -28.19 3.25 -13.65
N GLN A 40 -28.83 4.42 -13.64
CA GLN A 40 -28.63 5.42 -14.70
C GLN A 40 -27.22 6.02 -14.69
N GLU A 41 -26.62 6.15 -13.51
CA GLU A 41 -25.24 6.62 -13.38
C GLU A 41 -24.24 5.56 -13.87
N LEU A 42 -24.52 4.27 -13.62
CA LEU A 42 -23.75 3.18 -14.22
C LEU A 42 -23.81 3.26 -15.75
N ALA A 43 -25.01 3.44 -16.33
CA ALA A 43 -25.15 3.62 -17.78
C ALA A 43 -24.36 4.83 -18.29
N LEU A 44 -24.35 5.95 -17.55
CA LEU A 44 -23.52 7.11 -17.84
C LEU A 44 -22.02 6.75 -17.85
N ILE A 45 -21.52 6.06 -16.81
CA ILE A 45 -20.12 5.60 -16.76
C ILE A 45 -19.78 4.72 -17.98
N LEU A 46 -20.65 3.79 -18.35
CA LEU A 46 -20.44 2.93 -19.52
C LEU A 46 -20.36 3.74 -20.82
N HIS A 47 -21.21 4.76 -20.98
CA HIS A 47 -21.13 5.66 -22.13
C HIS A 47 -19.84 6.50 -22.13
N LEU A 48 -19.40 7.00 -20.97
CA LEU A 48 -18.12 7.72 -20.86
C LEU A 48 -16.93 6.84 -21.26
N VAL A 49 -16.89 5.59 -20.79
CA VAL A 49 -15.86 4.60 -21.17
C VAL A 49 -15.92 4.33 -22.67
N TYR A 50 -17.12 4.05 -23.21
CA TYR A 50 -17.33 3.82 -24.64
C TYR A 50 -16.82 4.97 -25.51
N MET A 51 -17.23 6.19 -25.18
CA MET A 51 -16.88 7.37 -25.96
C MET A 51 -15.38 7.66 -25.92
N LYS A 52 -14.75 7.48 -24.75
CA LYS A 52 -13.30 7.61 -24.60
C LYS A 52 -12.54 6.57 -25.43
N GLU A 53 -12.92 5.30 -25.34
CA GLU A 53 -12.16 4.21 -25.96
C GLU A 53 -12.43 4.01 -27.46
N ARG A 54 -13.68 4.19 -27.90
CA ARG A 54 -14.11 3.87 -29.27
C ARG A 54 -14.25 5.10 -30.17
N GLU A 55 -14.51 6.26 -29.58
CA GLU A 55 -14.78 7.51 -30.33
C GLU A 55 -13.75 8.61 -30.02
N ASN A 56 -12.74 8.31 -29.19
CA ASN A 56 -11.73 9.27 -28.73
C ASN A 56 -12.32 10.58 -28.16
N THR A 57 -13.54 10.51 -27.63
CA THR A 57 -14.26 11.65 -27.06
C THR A 57 -14.10 11.62 -25.54
N ILE A 58 -13.21 12.47 -25.02
CA ILE A 58 -12.83 12.50 -23.59
C ILE A 58 -13.72 13.39 -22.72
N PHE A 59 -14.49 14.27 -23.35
CA PHE A 59 -15.40 15.21 -22.67
C PHE A 59 -16.70 15.39 -23.46
N PRO A 60 -17.55 14.35 -23.53
CA PRO A 60 -18.83 14.46 -24.19
C PRO A 60 -19.73 15.49 -23.51
N THR A 61 -20.43 16.26 -24.32
CA THR A 61 -21.46 17.20 -23.91
C THR A 61 -22.69 16.46 -23.37
N TYR A 62 -23.49 17.14 -22.55
CA TYR A 62 -24.74 16.55 -22.04
C TYR A 62 -25.73 16.23 -23.17
N ALA A 63 -25.78 17.04 -24.23
CA ALA A 63 -26.55 16.75 -25.43
C ALA A 63 -26.07 15.47 -26.17
N GLU A 64 -24.76 15.20 -26.20
CA GLU A 64 -24.22 13.95 -26.76
C GLU A 64 -24.63 12.72 -25.95
N LEU A 65 -24.61 12.83 -24.63
CA LEU A 65 -25.03 11.78 -23.71
C LEU A 65 -26.55 11.55 -23.77
N ALA A 66 -27.35 12.62 -23.82
CA ALA A 66 -28.81 12.56 -23.93
C ALA A 66 -29.29 11.91 -25.23
N ARG A 67 -28.48 11.94 -26.30
CA ARG A 67 -28.78 11.21 -27.54
C ARG A 67 -28.64 9.69 -27.41
N ARG A 68 -27.97 9.21 -26.36
CA ARG A 68 -27.67 7.78 -26.14
C ARG A 68 -28.38 7.20 -24.92
N MET A 69 -28.76 8.05 -23.98
CA MET A 69 -29.45 7.68 -22.75
C MET A 69 -30.93 8.07 -22.84
N THR A 70 -31.77 7.44 -22.03
CA THR A 70 -33.18 7.84 -21.87
C THR A 70 -33.36 9.05 -20.95
N ALA A 71 -32.25 9.70 -20.56
CA ALA A 71 -32.22 10.83 -19.65
C ALA A 71 -32.08 12.15 -20.42
N THR A 72 -32.69 13.20 -19.87
CA THR A 72 -32.56 14.57 -20.32
C THR A 72 -31.18 15.15 -19.97
N GLU A 73 -30.80 16.27 -20.61
CA GLU A 73 -29.55 16.97 -20.30
C GLU A 73 -29.46 17.41 -18.83
N ASP A 74 -30.59 17.85 -18.25
CA ASP A 74 -30.66 18.25 -16.83
C ASP A 74 -30.47 17.05 -15.89
N GLU A 75 -31.07 15.91 -16.21
CA GLU A 75 -30.87 14.68 -15.44
C GLU A 75 -29.42 14.19 -15.52
N ILE A 76 -28.80 14.27 -16.70
CA ILE A 76 -27.38 13.92 -16.91
C ILE A 76 -26.48 14.86 -16.12
N ALA A 77 -26.73 16.17 -16.15
CA ALA A 77 -25.99 17.14 -15.35
C ALA A 77 -26.11 16.81 -13.85
N GLY A 78 -27.30 16.44 -13.39
CA GLY A 78 -27.54 15.98 -12.02
C GLY A 78 -26.77 14.69 -11.68
N MET A 79 -26.70 13.72 -12.60
CA MET A 79 -25.89 12.51 -12.44
C MET A 79 -24.40 12.84 -12.31
N VAL A 80 -23.86 13.68 -13.20
CA VAL A 80 -22.46 14.12 -13.17
C VAL A 80 -22.13 14.80 -11.84
N GLN A 81 -22.97 15.74 -11.38
CA GLN A 81 -22.78 16.42 -10.11
C GLN A 81 -22.78 15.48 -8.91
N ARG A 82 -23.68 14.49 -8.88
CA ARG A 82 -23.72 13.49 -7.80
C ARG A 82 -22.50 12.59 -7.81
N LEU A 83 -22.08 12.12 -8.99
CA LEU A 83 -20.88 11.30 -9.13
C LEU A 83 -19.62 12.05 -8.68
N ILE A 84 -19.52 13.35 -8.98
CA ILE A 84 -18.43 14.21 -8.47
C ILE A 84 -18.55 14.37 -6.95
N GLY A 85 -19.73 14.70 -6.44
CA GLY A 85 -19.97 14.86 -4.99
C GLY A 85 -19.69 13.58 -4.18
N HIS A 86 -19.86 12.40 -4.79
CA HIS A 86 -19.57 11.11 -4.17
C HIS A 86 -18.10 10.65 -4.37
N GLY A 87 -17.27 11.45 -5.05
CA GLY A 87 -15.88 11.09 -5.35
C GLY A 87 -15.77 9.87 -6.27
N LEU A 88 -16.71 9.70 -7.20
CA LEU A 88 -16.71 8.63 -8.21
C LEU A 88 -16.29 9.16 -9.59
N LEU A 89 -16.45 10.45 -9.84
CA LEU A 89 -16.08 11.12 -11.08
C LEU A 89 -15.31 12.39 -10.74
N ASP A 90 -14.34 12.76 -11.57
CA ASP A 90 -13.63 14.03 -11.44
C ASP A 90 -13.52 14.75 -12.79
N LEU A 91 -13.28 16.06 -12.74
CA LEU A 91 -13.08 16.91 -13.92
C LEU A 91 -11.61 17.35 -13.97
N GLN A 92 -10.92 16.94 -15.02
CA GLN A 92 -9.50 17.21 -15.21
C GLN A 92 -9.31 18.19 -16.36
N HIS A 93 -8.56 19.26 -16.10
CA HIS A 93 -8.07 20.19 -17.12
C HIS A 93 -6.72 19.68 -17.63
N ARG A 94 -6.68 19.11 -18.84
CA ARG A 94 -5.46 18.58 -19.44
C ARG A 94 -4.95 19.51 -20.53
N LEU A 95 -3.63 19.70 -20.58
CA LEU A 95 -2.98 20.30 -21.72
C LEU A 95 -2.90 19.23 -22.82
N ASP A 96 -3.50 19.50 -23.96
CA ASP A 96 -3.28 18.71 -25.16
C ASP A 96 -1.89 19.04 -25.71
N GLU A 97 -0.96 18.09 -25.61
CA GLU A 97 0.44 18.29 -26.01
C GLU A 97 0.61 18.52 -27.52
N HIS A 98 -0.36 18.10 -28.34
CA HIS A 98 -0.31 18.27 -29.79
C HIS A 98 -0.80 19.65 -30.24
N THR A 99 -1.83 20.18 -29.59
CA THR A 99 -2.44 21.47 -29.93
C THR A 99 -1.98 22.62 -29.04
N GLY A 100 -1.38 22.31 -27.88
CA GLY A 100 -0.99 23.29 -26.86
C GLY A 100 -2.19 23.94 -26.16
N THR A 101 -3.38 23.36 -26.28
CA THR A 101 -4.61 23.92 -25.71
C THR A 101 -5.05 23.17 -24.47
N TRP A 102 -5.67 23.88 -23.54
CA TRP A 102 -6.30 23.27 -22.38
C TRP A 102 -7.66 22.70 -22.77
N GLN A 103 -7.90 21.44 -22.41
CA GLN A 103 -9.15 20.75 -22.63
C GLN A 103 -9.63 20.06 -21.36
N ASP A 104 -10.93 20.12 -21.13
CA ASP A 104 -11.58 19.44 -20.03
C ASP A 104 -11.74 17.96 -20.37
N SER A 105 -11.82 17.12 -19.34
CA SER A 105 -12.04 15.69 -19.50
C SER A 105 -12.58 15.07 -18.23
N TYR A 106 -13.40 14.03 -18.41
CA TYR A 106 -13.86 13.22 -17.27
C TYR A 106 -12.76 12.26 -16.82
N ASP A 107 -12.58 12.13 -15.52
CA ASP A 107 -11.68 11.17 -14.89
C ASP A 107 -12.43 10.19 -14.00
N LEU A 108 -12.21 8.89 -14.27
CA LEU A 108 -12.81 7.76 -13.56
C LEU A 108 -11.86 7.11 -12.56
N SER A 109 -10.65 7.65 -12.40
CA SER A 109 -9.69 7.17 -11.40
C SER A 109 -10.29 7.09 -9.98
N PRO A 110 -11.10 8.08 -9.52
CA PRO A 110 -11.74 8.00 -8.19
C PRO A 110 -12.67 6.79 -8.04
N LEU A 111 -13.49 6.49 -9.05
CA LEU A 111 -14.35 5.30 -9.09
C LEU A 111 -13.53 4.01 -8.94
N PHE A 112 -12.49 3.85 -9.75
CA PHE A 112 -11.67 2.63 -9.70
C PHE A 112 -10.90 2.49 -8.40
N MET A 113 -10.45 3.60 -7.82
CA MET A 113 -9.79 3.59 -6.52
C MET A 113 -10.74 3.17 -5.40
N ARG A 114 -12.03 3.55 -5.49
CA ARG A 114 -13.05 3.11 -4.53
C ARG A 114 -13.39 1.62 -4.69
N LEU A 115 -13.51 1.12 -5.93
CA LEU A 115 -13.67 -0.31 -6.19
C LEU A 115 -12.47 -1.12 -5.72
N ALA A 116 -11.24 -0.61 -5.90
CA ALA A 116 -10.02 -1.27 -5.44
C ALA A 116 -9.97 -1.38 -3.90
N ARG A 117 -10.41 -0.35 -3.18
CA ARG A 117 -10.53 -0.40 -1.70
C ARG A 117 -11.50 -1.48 -1.25
N LEU A 118 -12.70 -1.54 -1.84
CA LEU A 118 -13.67 -2.61 -1.54
C LEU A 118 -13.14 -4.00 -1.87
N TRP A 119 -12.42 -4.13 -2.99
CA TRP A 119 -11.79 -5.39 -3.37
C TRP A 119 -10.79 -5.84 -2.30
N LEU A 120 -9.91 -4.92 -1.87
CA LEU A 120 -8.88 -5.19 -0.89
C LEU A 120 -9.46 -5.56 0.47
N GLU A 121 -10.45 -4.81 0.96
CA GLU A 121 -11.14 -5.10 2.22
C GLU A 121 -11.70 -6.53 2.28
N ARG A 122 -12.15 -7.06 1.14
CA ARG A 122 -12.77 -8.39 1.03
C ARG A 122 -11.79 -9.54 0.80
N HIS A 123 -10.65 -9.26 0.17
CA HIS A 123 -9.73 -10.29 -0.29
C HIS A 123 -8.35 -10.20 0.36
N VAL A 124 -8.18 -9.36 1.39
CA VAL A 124 -6.91 -9.16 2.10
C VAL A 124 -6.28 -10.47 2.61
N GLU A 125 -7.11 -11.45 2.99
CA GLU A 125 -6.64 -12.76 3.50
C GLU A 125 -6.25 -13.75 2.39
N GLN A 126 -6.76 -13.56 1.16
CA GLN A 126 -6.61 -14.51 0.03
C GLN A 126 -5.52 -14.10 -0.96
N LEU A 127 -4.91 -12.93 -0.79
CA LEU A 127 -3.80 -12.47 -1.60
C LEU A 127 -2.55 -13.33 -1.34
N PRO A 128 -1.93 -13.96 -2.36
CA PRO A 128 -0.49 -14.14 -2.36
C PRO A 128 0.10 -12.75 -2.10
N ARG A 129 1.14 -12.62 -1.28
CA ARG A 129 1.60 -11.32 -0.77
C ARG A 129 2.74 -10.69 -1.61
N PRO A 130 2.47 -10.06 -2.78
CA PRO A 130 3.33 -9.00 -3.32
C PRO A 130 3.01 -7.60 -2.78
N TRP A 131 1.81 -7.37 -2.22
CA TRP A 131 1.41 -6.05 -1.69
C TRP A 131 1.69 -5.84 -0.20
N ALA A 132 1.94 -6.92 0.55
CA ALA A 132 2.36 -6.79 1.94
C ALA A 132 3.73 -6.12 2.06
N THR A 133 4.60 -6.27 1.05
CA THR A 133 5.94 -5.69 1.06
C THR A 133 5.91 -4.19 0.85
N ALA A 134 4.94 -3.61 0.14
CA ALA A 134 4.79 -2.16 0.01
C ALA A 134 4.39 -1.47 1.34
N ASP A 135 3.45 -2.05 2.10
CA ASP A 135 3.04 -1.52 3.41
C ASP A 135 4.13 -1.73 4.47
N VAL A 136 4.76 -2.92 4.48
CA VAL A 136 5.92 -3.22 5.34
C VAL A 136 7.08 -2.28 5.00
N ALA A 137 7.37 -2.07 3.71
CA ALA A 137 8.39 -1.14 3.26
C ALA A 137 8.05 0.29 3.68
N SER A 138 6.82 0.76 3.51
CA SER A 138 6.41 2.10 3.98
C SER A 138 6.57 2.29 5.49
N ARG A 139 6.25 1.27 6.30
CA ARG A 139 6.48 1.30 7.75
C ARG A 139 7.97 1.31 8.09
N LEU A 140 8.76 0.46 7.44
CA LEU A 140 10.20 0.41 7.64
C LEU A 140 10.90 1.68 7.16
N PHE A 141 10.48 2.30 6.05
CA PHE A 141 11.03 3.57 5.58
C PHE A 141 10.85 4.67 6.63
N ARG A 142 9.62 4.87 7.13
CA ARG A 142 9.35 5.85 8.19
C ARG A 142 10.19 5.60 9.44
N LEU A 143 10.26 4.35 9.88
CA LEU A 143 11.05 3.95 11.05
C LEU A 143 12.54 4.27 10.86
N PHE A 144 13.10 3.95 9.70
CA PHE A 144 14.51 4.23 9.40
C PHE A 144 14.76 5.73 9.25
N GLU A 145 13.87 6.49 8.62
CA GLU A 145 14.01 7.95 8.50
C GLU A 145 13.99 8.66 9.86
N GLU A 146 13.12 8.20 10.77
CA GLU A 146 13.03 8.71 12.14
C GLU A 146 14.33 8.44 12.92
N GLU A 147 14.83 7.21 12.90
CA GLU A 147 16.07 6.84 13.59
C GLU A 147 17.31 7.48 12.96
N PHE A 148 17.35 7.63 11.63
CA PHE A 148 18.45 8.28 10.91
C PHE A 148 18.39 9.81 11.03
N GLY A 149 17.24 10.39 11.40
CA GLY A 149 17.02 11.83 11.48
C GLY A 149 17.08 12.54 10.12
N ARG A 150 16.90 11.79 9.03
CA ARG A 150 16.94 12.30 7.65
C ARG A 150 16.14 11.39 6.71
N PRO A 151 15.67 11.90 5.56
CA PRO A 151 15.12 11.04 4.52
C PRO A 151 16.15 10.03 4.01
N LEU A 152 15.66 8.85 3.63
CA LEU A 152 16.49 7.81 3.03
C LEU A 152 16.82 8.18 1.58
N SER A 153 18.05 7.87 1.17
CA SER A 153 18.46 7.96 -0.23
C SER A 153 17.89 6.82 -1.06
N ALA A 154 17.85 6.98 -2.38
CA ALA A 154 17.36 5.95 -3.30
C ALA A 154 18.08 4.59 -3.12
N ILE A 155 19.41 4.62 -2.91
CA ILE A 155 20.23 3.43 -2.67
C ILE A 155 19.84 2.74 -1.35
N GLU A 156 19.50 3.53 -0.32
CA GLU A 156 19.07 3.00 0.97
C GLU A 156 17.68 2.34 0.87
N ILE A 157 16.77 2.96 0.12
CA ILE A 157 15.44 2.41 -0.18
C ILE A 157 15.55 1.08 -0.93
N GLU A 158 16.40 1.02 -1.97
CA GLU A 158 16.67 -0.22 -2.72
C GLU A 158 17.19 -1.34 -1.80
N GLN A 159 18.07 -1.02 -0.86
CA GLN A 159 18.60 -2.00 0.09
C GLN A 159 17.53 -2.55 1.02
N LEU A 160 16.62 -1.70 1.50
CA LEU A 160 15.48 -2.12 2.31
C LEU A 160 14.51 -3.00 1.52
N ILE A 161 14.25 -2.66 0.26
CA ILE A 161 13.43 -3.48 -0.65
C ILE A 161 14.09 -4.84 -0.86
N GLN A 162 15.41 -4.89 -1.05
CA GLN A 162 16.15 -6.15 -1.18
C GLN A 162 15.97 -7.07 0.04
N TRP A 163 16.08 -6.53 1.26
CA TRP A 163 15.89 -7.31 2.49
C TRP A 163 14.50 -7.92 2.61
N ILE A 164 13.48 -7.21 2.13
CA ILE A 164 12.08 -7.62 2.20
C ILE A 164 11.74 -8.62 1.08
N ASP A 165 12.10 -8.29 -0.16
CA ASP A 165 11.64 -9.02 -1.34
C ASP A 165 12.57 -10.17 -1.74
N GLN A 166 13.89 -9.96 -1.66
CA GLN A 166 14.88 -10.96 -2.12
C GLN A 166 15.34 -11.86 -0.97
N ASP A 167 15.75 -11.27 0.15
CA ASP A 167 16.24 -12.03 1.30
C ASP A 167 15.11 -12.57 2.19
N ALA A 168 13.87 -12.10 1.95
CA ALA A 168 12.66 -12.51 2.65
C ALA A 168 12.77 -12.41 4.19
N TYR A 169 13.50 -11.40 4.69
CA TYR A 169 13.59 -11.18 6.13
C TYR A 169 12.23 -10.72 6.67
N PRO A 170 11.76 -11.30 7.80
CA PRO A 170 10.51 -10.86 8.39
C PRO A 170 10.66 -9.46 9.00
N GLU A 171 9.60 -8.64 8.93
CA GLU A 171 9.59 -7.24 9.39
C GLU A 171 10.18 -7.06 10.80
N TRP A 172 9.78 -7.92 11.75
CA TRP A 172 10.26 -7.87 13.14
C TRP A 172 11.78 -8.02 13.24
N MET A 173 12.40 -8.79 12.35
CA MET A 173 13.84 -9.02 12.36
C MET A 173 14.60 -7.78 11.88
N ILE A 174 14.10 -7.12 10.83
CA ILE A 174 14.67 -5.85 10.33
C ILE A 174 14.55 -4.76 11.41
N GLN A 175 13.41 -4.69 12.10
CA GLN A 175 13.21 -3.75 13.22
C GLN A 175 14.17 -4.01 14.38
N GLU A 176 14.37 -5.27 14.77
CA GLU A 176 15.31 -5.62 15.85
C GLU A 176 16.76 -5.34 15.47
N ALA A 177 17.13 -5.51 14.20
CA ALA A 177 18.46 -5.21 13.70
C ALA A 177 18.72 -3.69 13.67
N LEU A 178 17.73 -2.89 13.26
CA LEU A 178 17.79 -1.43 13.38
C LEU A 178 17.98 -1.00 14.84
N ARG A 179 17.19 -1.56 15.77
CA ARG A 179 17.33 -1.26 17.19
C ARG A 179 18.74 -1.57 17.70
N GLU A 180 19.33 -2.69 17.28
CA GLU A 180 20.68 -3.07 17.68
C GLU A 180 21.75 -2.11 17.13
N ALA A 181 21.54 -1.58 15.93
CA ALA A 181 22.38 -0.52 15.35
C ALA A 181 22.28 0.81 16.10
N VAL A 182 21.07 1.20 16.51
CA VAL A 182 20.84 2.39 17.35
C VAL A 182 21.50 2.22 18.72
N LEU A 183 21.29 1.08 19.38
CA LEU A 183 21.85 0.79 20.71
C LEU A 183 23.38 0.68 20.71
N SER A 184 23.99 0.20 19.62
CA SER A 184 25.44 0.13 19.46
C SER A 184 26.08 1.48 19.15
N GLY A 185 25.27 2.51 18.87
CA GLY A 185 25.73 3.83 18.43
C GLY A 185 26.29 3.82 17.00
N THR A 186 26.11 2.73 16.24
CA THR A 186 26.60 2.58 14.85
C THR A 186 25.42 2.43 13.90
N LEU A 187 24.77 3.55 13.59
CA LEU A 187 23.60 3.58 12.71
C LEU A 187 24.05 3.61 11.23
N SER A 188 24.07 2.43 10.59
CA SER A 188 24.42 2.26 9.18
C SER A 188 23.74 1.02 8.59
N LEU A 189 23.19 1.14 7.37
CA LEU A 189 22.61 -0.02 6.68
C LEU A 189 23.59 -1.18 6.52
N ARG A 190 24.89 -0.89 6.30
CA ARG A 190 25.92 -1.94 6.21
C ARG A 190 26.13 -2.70 7.51
N TYR A 191 25.88 -2.04 8.63
CA TYR A 191 25.97 -2.68 9.94
C TYR A 191 24.73 -3.52 10.22
N ILE A 192 23.55 -2.99 9.89
CA ILE A 192 22.27 -3.70 9.98
C ILE A 192 22.27 -4.96 9.10
N ASP A 193 22.79 -4.87 7.87
CA ASP A 193 22.96 -6.00 6.95
C ASP A 193 23.78 -7.14 7.59
N ARG A 194 24.90 -6.80 8.24
CA ARG A 194 25.75 -7.78 8.93
C ARG A 194 25.03 -8.46 10.09
N ILE A 195 24.21 -7.71 10.84
CA ILE A 195 23.39 -8.26 11.93
C ILE A 195 22.38 -9.27 11.36
N LEU A 196 21.66 -8.89 10.29
CA LEU A 196 20.68 -9.75 9.62
C LEU A 196 21.32 -11.04 9.09
N LEU A 197 22.45 -10.93 8.38
CA LEU A 197 23.20 -12.07 7.87
C LEU A 197 23.71 -13.00 9.00
N GLU A 198 24.13 -12.44 10.13
CA GLU A 198 24.55 -13.23 11.29
C GLU A 198 23.38 -14.01 11.90
N TRP A 199 22.22 -13.38 12.03
CA TRP A 199 21.01 -14.03 12.55
C TRP A 199 20.46 -15.10 11.61
N GLN A 200 20.51 -14.86 10.29
CA GLN A 200 20.17 -15.87 9.29
C GLN A 200 21.09 -17.08 9.37
N LYS A 201 22.41 -16.89 9.49
CA LYS A 201 23.39 -17.98 9.66
C LYS A 201 23.14 -18.80 10.93
N LYS A 202 22.63 -18.17 11.98
CA LYS A 202 22.26 -18.83 13.24
C LYS A 202 20.85 -19.41 13.24
N ASN A 203 20.15 -19.32 12.10
CA ASN A 203 18.80 -19.83 11.89
C ASN A 203 17.79 -19.32 12.93
N ILE A 204 17.92 -18.05 13.33
CA ILE A 204 16.99 -17.40 14.27
C ILE A 204 15.69 -17.12 13.51
N ARG A 205 14.58 -17.73 13.93
CA ARG A 205 13.28 -17.64 13.26
C ARG A 205 12.19 -17.01 14.11
N SER A 206 12.46 -16.74 15.39
CA SER A 206 11.51 -16.09 16.29
C SER A 206 12.14 -15.02 17.18
N PRO A 207 11.36 -14.01 17.62
CA PRO A 207 11.80 -13.05 18.63
C PRO A 207 12.28 -13.71 19.93
N ARG A 208 11.70 -14.86 20.29
CA ARG A 208 12.09 -15.64 21.47
C ARG A 208 13.48 -16.24 21.32
N GLU A 209 13.80 -16.80 20.17
CA GLU A 209 15.13 -17.32 19.86
C GLU A 209 16.18 -16.20 19.83
N LEU A 210 15.82 -15.04 19.28
CA LEU A 210 16.68 -13.86 19.28
C LEU A 210 16.99 -13.41 20.72
N HIS A 211 15.99 -13.41 21.60
CA HIS A 211 16.19 -13.06 23.01
C HIS A 211 17.15 -14.04 23.71
N LEU A 212 17.00 -15.35 23.49
CA LEU A 212 17.91 -16.37 24.01
C LEU A 212 19.34 -16.19 23.47
N HIS A 213 19.47 -15.87 22.19
CA HIS A 213 20.75 -15.57 21.55
C HIS A 213 21.45 -14.36 22.19
N ARG A 214 20.69 -13.27 22.43
CA ARG A 214 21.18 -12.07 23.14
C ARG A 214 21.67 -12.39 24.55
N GLN A 215 20.94 -13.21 25.32
CA GLN A 215 21.35 -13.62 26.66
C GLN A 215 22.67 -14.42 26.65
N GLN A 216 22.82 -15.35 25.71
CA GLN A 216 24.05 -16.16 25.58
C GLN A 216 25.26 -15.30 25.18
N PHE A 217 25.07 -14.31 24.32
CA PHE A 217 26.14 -13.38 23.94
C PHE A 217 26.57 -12.48 25.11
N GLN A 218 25.63 -12.01 25.92
CA GLN A 218 25.93 -11.22 27.11
C GLN A 218 26.65 -12.04 28.20
N GLN A 219 26.28 -13.31 28.39
CA GLN A 219 26.96 -14.21 29.33
C GLN A 219 28.42 -14.49 28.89
N ARG A 220 28.67 -14.61 27.59
CA ARG A 220 30.04 -14.78 27.05
C ARG A 220 30.90 -13.51 27.12
N ARG A 221 30.28 -12.32 27.22
CA ARG A 221 30.99 -11.04 27.38
C ARG A 221 31.27 -10.66 28.84
N ARG A 222 30.82 -11.44 29.84
CA ARG A 222 31.30 -11.28 31.23
C ARG A 222 32.73 -11.85 31.31
N PRO A 223 33.78 -11.03 31.46
CA PRO A 223 35.11 -11.55 31.75
C PRO A 223 35.05 -12.16 33.15
N GLY A 224 35.57 -13.39 33.29
CA GLY A 224 35.80 -14.00 34.60
C GLY A 224 36.62 -13.06 35.48
N ARG A 225 36.13 -12.82 36.69
CA ARG A 225 36.90 -12.21 37.78
C ARG A 225 37.96 -13.21 38.24
N GLU A 226 39.12 -13.25 37.59
CA GLU A 226 40.34 -13.81 38.17
C GLU A 226 41.56 -13.00 37.70
N GLY A 227 42.18 -12.28 38.66
CA GLY A 227 43.37 -11.44 38.42
C GLY A 227 43.43 -10.23 39.35
N ALA A 228 43.63 -10.47 40.65
CA ALA A 228 43.89 -9.42 41.63
C ALA A 228 45.40 -9.09 41.75
N LYS A 229 45.67 -7.83 42.16
CA LYS A 229 46.93 -7.16 42.57
C LYS A 229 47.53 -6.33 41.41
N THR A 230 47.62 -5.00 41.47
CA THR A 230 48.16 -4.13 42.55
C THR A 230 47.50 -2.74 42.60
N ALA A 231 47.65 -2.09 43.77
CA ALA A 231 46.93 -0.94 44.28
C ALA A 231 47.22 0.44 43.64
N ARG A 232 46.23 1.35 43.70
CA ARG A 232 46.27 2.61 44.50
C ARG A 232 44.93 3.41 44.45
N LYS A 233 44.48 3.84 45.66
CA LYS A 233 43.67 5.02 46.09
C LYS A 233 42.96 5.87 45.02
N ALA A 234 41.74 6.40 45.17
CA ALA A 234 40.80 6.56 46.29
C ALA A 234 39.39 7.04 45.79
N GLU A 235 38.41 6.97 46.70
CA GLU A 235 37.15 7.75 46.83
C GLU A 235 35.88 7.48 45.96
N PRO A 236 34.67 7.73 46.51
CA PRO A 236 33.53 6.81 46.41
C PRO A 236 32.33 7.34 45.60
N GLY A 237 31.53 6.40 45.09
CA GLY A 237 30.09 6.62 44.89
C GLY A 237 29.64 6.72 43.43
N PHE A 238 29.39 5.56 42.81
CA PHE A 238 28.21 5.35 41.95
C PHE A 238 28.10 3.84 41.67
N VAL A 239 27.02 3.21 42.12
CA VAL A 239 26.65 1.85 41.68
C VAL A 239 25.74 2.05 40.46
N PRO A 240 26.14 1.68 39.23
CA PRO A 240 25.18 1.63 38.13
C PRO A 240 24.24 0.45 38.40
N GLY A 241 23.01 0.76 38.80
CA GLY A 241 21.94 -0.22 38.93
C GLY A 241 21.71 -0.95 37.61
N GLU A 242 21.38 -2.24 37.72
CA GLU A 242 21.07 -3.17 36.62
C GLU A 242 19.83 -2.76 35.79
N ASP A 243 19.19 -1.63 36.13
CA ASP A 243 17.93 -1.13 35.56
C ASP A 243 18.05 -0.35 34.23
N SER A 244 19.27 0.02 33.82
CA SER A 244 19.45 0.97 32.70
C SER A 244 19.03 0.42 31.33
N ASN A 245 19.11 -0.90 31.12
CA ASN A 245 18.77 -1.49 29.82
C ASN A 245 17.27 -1.75 29.70
N GLN A 246 16.62 -2.22 30.77
CA GLN A 246 15.18 -2.47 30.82
C GLN A 246 14.38 -1.16 30.67
N SER A 247 14.86 -0.08 31.31
CA SER A 247 14.32 1.28 31.18
C SER A 247 14.39 1.82 29.74
N LYS A 248 15.47 1.50 28.99
CA LYS A 248 15.61 1.87 27.57
C LYS A 248 14.66 1.09 26.65
N TYR A 249 14.45 -0.21 26.91
CA TYR A 249 13.44 -1.00 26.19
C TYR A 249 12.03 -0.47 26.45
N GLU A 250 11.72 -0.14 27.71
CA GLU A 250 10.41 0.37 28.10
C GLU A 250 10.11 1.76 27.52
N ALA A 251 11.14 2.63 27.41
CA ALA A 251 11.03 3.93 26.75
C ALA A 251 10.73 3.79 25.24
N PHE A 252 11.36 2.83 24.56
CA PHE A 252 11.08 2.51 23.15
C PHE A 252 9.64 1.99 22.96
N TYR A 253 9.15 1.09 23.82
CA TYR A 253 7.78 0.57 23.72
C TYR A 253 6.69 1.58 24.17
N LYS A 254 7.02 2.60 24.97
CA LYS A 254 6.07 3.68 25.34
C LYS A 254 5.74 4.60 24.16
N LEU A 255 6.65 4.78 23.20
CA LEU A 255 6.37 5.48 21.94
C LEU A 255 5.43 4.67 21.04
N TYR A 256 5.56 3.34 21.02
CA TYR A 256 4.72 2.42 20.23
C TYR A 256 3.26 2.31 20.69
N LYS A 257 2.95 2.56 21.97
CA LYS A 257 1.58 2.41 22.51
C LYS A 257 0.67 3.60 22.25
N ARG A 258 1.16 4.70 21.69
CA ARG A 258 0.34 5.92 21.54
C ARG A 258 -0.67 5.84 20.39
N ASP A 259 -0.48 4.93 19.43
CA ASP A 259 -1.34 4.82 18.23
C ASP A 259 -2.23 3.57 18.20
N THR A 260 -2.43 2.87 19.32
CA THR A 260 -3.33 1.69 19.41
C THR A 260 -4.53 1.87 20.34
N HIS A 261 -4.90 3.11 20.68
CA HIS A 261 -6.17 3.41 21.33
C HIS A 261 -6.91 4.56 20.63
N ASP A 262 -7.67 4.23 19.58
CA ASP A 262 -9.09 4.59 19.58
C ASP A 262 -9.88 3.66 18.63
N SER A 263 -11.17 3.45 18.93
CA SER A 263 -12.13 2.51 18.33
C SER A 263 -12.37 1.23 19.14
N THR A 264 -12.97 1.40 20.32
CA THR A 264 -13.93 0.40 20.82
C THR A 264 -15.30 0.76 20.23
N PRO A 265 -16.07 -0.17 19.62
CA PRO A 265 -17.44 0.13 19.22
C PRO A 265 -18.33 0.14 20.46
N GLN A 266 -18.96 1.28 20.75
CA GLN A 266 -20.13 1.31 21.63
C GLN A 266 -21.35 0.81 20.83
N GLY A 267 -22.14 -0.03 21.49
CA GLY A 267 -23.35 -0.66 20.94
C GLY A 267 -24.57 0.24 20.91
#